data_AF-A0A444JXC8-F1
#
_entry.id   AF-A0A444JXC8-F1
#
_cell.length_a   1.000
_cell.length_b   1.000
_cell.length_c   1.000
_cell.angle_alpha   90.00
_cell.angle_beta   90.00
_cell.angle_gamma   90.00
#
_symmetry.space_group_name_H-M   'P 1'
#
loop_
_entity.id
_entity.type
_entity.pdbx_description
1 polymer ?
#
loop_
_entity_poly.entity_id
_entity_poly.type
_entity_poly.pdbx_seq_one_letter_code
_entity_poly.pdbx_strand_id
1 'polypeptide(L)'
;QDPDNDPELAFPKPETLRQYIVHVSGLPVWWGHFKTLYTNAIGGCRGSYVPPKGLPKVRVEARAMVAFYVVVLMLALWFRATALLYVWIVPALLGQPFLRLYLLAEHGRCPLVANMLENTRTTLTNWL
;
A
#
# COMPACT_ATOMS: atom_id res chain seq x y z
N GLN A 1 -17.23 2.49 6.92
CA GLN A 1 -16.09 3.32 6.50
C GLN A 1 -16.36 4.73 6.97
N ASP A 2 -15.37 5.41 7.54
CA ASP A 2 -15.47 6.82 7.97
C ASP A 2 -14.95 7.70 6.82
N PRO A 3 -15.83 8.40 6.07
CA PRO A 3 -15.44 9.12 4.86
C PRO A 3 -14.29 10.13 5.05
N ASP A 4 -14.19 10.75 6.23
CA ASP A 4 -13.28 11.86 6.48
C ASP A 4 -11.92 11.41 7.03
N ASN A 5 -11.85 10.21 7.61
CA ASN A 5 -10.64 9.68 8.23
C ASN A 5 -10.10 8.41 7.59
N ASP A 6 -10.78 7.88 6.56
CA ASP A 6 -10.37 6.63 5.92
C ASP A 6 -9.31 6.87 4.83
N PRO A 7 -8.04 6.45 5.05
CA PRO A 7 -6.97 6.64 4.09
C PRO A 7 -7.22 5.89 2.77
N GLU A 8 -8.10 4.90 2.75
CA GLU A 8 -8.43 4.13 1.54
C GLU A 8 -9.30 4.92 0.55
N LEU A 9 -9.99 5.97 1.02
CA LEU A 9 -10.83 6.86 0.21
C LEU A 9 -10.06 8.08 -0.34
N ALA A 10 -8.84 8.31 0.14
CA ALA A 10 -8.01 9.44 -0.28
C ALA A 10 -7.52 9.37 -1.73
N PHE A 11 -7.61 8.20 -2.38
CA PHE A 11 -7.22 8.00 -3.77
C PHE A 11 -8.46 7.72 -4.63
N PRO A 12 -8.82 8.61 -5.59
CA PRO A 12 -9.94 8.34 -6.47
C PRO A 12 -9.67 7.10 -7.33
N LYS A 13 -10.70 6.27 -7.52
CA LYS A 13 -10.64 5.09 -8.38
C LYS A 13 -10.39 5.55 -9.83
N PRO A 14 -9.64 4.78 -10.65
CA PRO A 14 -9.32 5.18 -12.02
C PRO A 14 -10.61 5.25 -12.87
N GLU A 15 -10.87 6.40 -13.51
CA GLU A 15 -12.03 6.63 -14.37
C GLU A 15 -11.67 6.55 -15.86
N THR A 16 -10.38 6.65 -16.20
CA THR A 16 -9.87 6.62 -17.58
C THR A 16 -8.92 5.45 -17.82
N LEU A 17 -8.81 4.98 -19.08
CA LEU A 17 -7.88 3.90 -19.46
C LEU A 17 -6.43 4.21 -19.08
N ARG A 18 -6.02 5.47 -19.17
CA ARG A 18 -4.67 5.90 -18.77
C ARG A 18 -4.47 5.77 -17.25
N GLN A 19 -5.43 6.21 -16.45
CA GLN A 19 -5.39 6.03 -15.00
C GLN A 19 -5.43 4.55 -14.61
N TYR A 20 -6.17 3.73 -15.36
CA TYR A 20 -6.22 2.28 -15.15
C TYR A 20 -4.87 1.62 -15.38
N ILE A 21 -4.19 1.90 -16.50
CA ILE A 21 -2.85 1.35 -16.78
C ILE A 21 -1.84 1.79 -15.71
N VAL A 22 -1.88 3.06 -15.29
CA VAL A 22 -1.00 3.58 -14.24
C VAL A 22 -1.30 2.91 -12.89
N HIS A 23 -2.57 2.72 -12.53
CA HIS A 23 -2.97 2.04 -11.31
C HIS A 23 -2.50 0.57 -11.30
N VAL A 24 -2.75 -0.15 -12.39
CA VAL A 24 -2.36 -1.55 -12.55
C VAL A 24 -0.84 -1.71 -12.59
N SER A 25 -0.08 -0.73 -13.10
CA SER A 25 1.39 -0.82 -13.09
C SER A 25 2.02 -0.96 -11.70
N GLY A 26 1.29 -0.61 -10.64
CA GLY A 26 1.80 -0.65 -9.25
C GLY A 26 2.85 0.43 -8.94
N LEU A 27 3.34 1.19 -9.93
CA LEU A 27 4.31 2.28 -9.74
C LEU A 27 3.84 3.35 -8.74
N PRO A 28 2.57 3.80 -8.74
CA PRO A 28 2.10 4.79 -7.76
C PRO A 28 2.18 4.29 -6.31
N VAL A 29 2.08 2.97 -6.10
CA VAL A 29 2.11 2.35 -4.76
C VAL A 29 3.52 2.43 -4.19
N TRP A 30 4.52 2.03 -4.97
CA TRP A 30 5.92 2.13 -4.57
C TRP A 30 6.33 3.57 -4.30
N TRP A 31 5.92 4.49 -5.18
CA TRP A 31 6.15 5.91 -4.99
C TRP A 31 5.48 6.44 -3.72
N GLY A 32 4.23 6.03 -3.47
CA GLY A 32 3.48 6.36 -2.26
C GLY A 32 4.17 5.85 -1.00
N HIS A 33 4.60 4.59 -0.97
CA HIS A 33 5.34 4.02 0.17
C HIS A 33 6.65 4.76 0.43
N PHE A 34 7.43 5.04 -0.62
CA PHE A 34 8.67 5.80 -0.49
C PHE A 34 8.42 7.21 0.05
N LYS A 35 7.46 7.95 -0.53
CA LYS A 35 7.10 9.30 -0.11
C LYS A 35 6.62 9.31 1.34
N THR A 36 5.77 8.37 1.74
CA THR A 36 5.26 8.25 3.11
C THR A 36 6.38 7.94 4.10
N LEU A 37 7.24 6.96 3.79
CA LEU A 37 8.36 6.61 4.65
C LEU A 37 9.33 7.79 4.81
N TYR A 38 9.67 8.45 3.70
CA TYR A 38 10.54 9.63 3.71
C TYR A 38 9.93 10.76 4.53
N THR A 39 8.66 11.10 4.27
CA THR A 39 7.94 12.17 4.98
C THR A 39 7.85 11.88 6.47
N ASN A 40 7.58 10.63 6.86
CA ASN A 40 7.53 10.21 8.25
C ASN A 40 8.92 10.26 8.91
N ALA A 41 9.99 9.86 8.21
CA ALA A 41 11.35 9.86 8.73
C ALA A 41 11.90 11.28 8.98
N ILE A 42 11.60 12.24 8.10
CA ILE A 42 11.93 13.67 8.29
C ILE A 42 10.96 14.35 9.28
N GLY A 43 9.87 13.68 9.62
CA GLY A 43 8.94 14.14 10.63
C GLY A 43 7.83 15.05 10.15
N GLY A 44 7.56 15.07 8.85
CA GLY A 44 6.47 15.82 8.21
C GLY A 44 5.15 15.06 8.15
N CYS A 45 4.94 14.06 9.02
CA CYS A 45 3.67 13.32 9.08
C CYS A 45 2.51 14.27 9.41
N ARG A 46 1.53 14.36 8.51
CA ARG A 46 0.37 15.27 8.59
C ARG A 46 -0.96 14.54 8.44
N GLY A 47 -0.99 13.21 8.59
CA GLY A 47 -2.23 12.43 8.48
C GLY A 47 -3.19 12.83 9.60
N SER A 48 -4.43 13.23 9.24
CA SER A 48 -5.51 13.54 10.20
C SER A 48 -5.85 12.35 11.10
N TYR A 49 -5.60 11.14 10.60
CA TYR A 49 -5.77 9.86 11.29
C TYR A 49 -4.67 9.55 12.34
N VAL A 50 -3.57 10.31 12.40
CA VAL A 50 -2.52 10.11 13.41
C VAL A 50 -2.68 11.13 14.55
N PRO A 51 -2.96 10.71 15.79
CA PRO A 51 -3.07 11.63 16.90
C PRO A 51 -1.73 12.35 17.16
N PRO A 52 -1.72 13.61 17.62
CA PRO A 52 -0.48 14.38 17.81
C PRO A 52 0.55 13.70 18.72
N LYS A 53 0.08 12.94 19.71
CA LYS A 53 0.93 12.15 20.64
C LYS A 53 1.66 10.99 19.96
N GLY A 54 1.18 10.52 18.80
CA GLY A 54 1.76 9.42 18.02
C GLY A 54 2.84 9.84 17.03
N LEU A 55 2.90 11.12 16.65
CA LEU A 55 3.85 11.62 15.64
C LEU A 55 5.32 11.33 15.96
N PRO A 56 5.81 11.44 17.21
CA PRO A 56 7.19 11.10 17.54
C PRO A 56 7.48 9.60 17.36
N LYS A 57 6.51 8.72 17.68
CA LYS A 57 6.66 7.27 17.53
C LYS A 57 6.75 6.88 16.06
N VAL A 58 5.85 7.39 15.22
CA VAL A 58 5.86 7.18 13.76
C VAL A 58 7.19 7.59 13.15
N ARG A 59 7.78 8.70 13.61
CA ARG A 59 9.10 9.17 13.15
C ARG A 59 10.22 8.19 13.52
N VAL A 60 10.24 7.69 14.76
CA VAL A 60 11.24 6.74 15.23
C VAL A 60 11.12 5.42 14.47
N GLU A 61 9.91 4.91 14.30
CA GLU A 61 9.63 3.69 13.54
C GLU A 61 10.07 3.83 12.07
N ALA A 62 9.72 4.93 11.40
CA ALA A 62 10.15 5.19 10.03
C ALA A 62 11.68 5.22 9.90
N ARG A 63 12.40 5.84 10.84
CA ARG A 63 13.87 5.85 10.86
C ARG A 63 14.46 4.48 11.13
N ALA A 64 13.87 3.71 12.05
CA ALA A 64 14.30 2.35 12.35
C ALA A 64 14.14 1.43 11.12
N MET A 65 13.02 1.55 10.39
CA MET A 65 12.82 0.84 9.13
C MET A 65 13.87 1.20 8.09
N VAL A 66 14.15 2.50 7.89
CA VAL A 66 15.20 2.94 6.96
C VAL A 66 16.56 2.39 7.35
N ALA A 67 16.93 2.48 8.64
CA ALA A 67 18.18 1.95 9.15
C ALA A 67 18.30 0.44 8.92
N PHE A 68 17.23 -0.32 9.17
CA PHE A 68 17.18 -1.75 8.91
C PHE A 68 17.42 -2.07 7.42
N TYR A 69 16.73 -1.39 6.50
CA TYR A 69 16.94 -1.61 5.06
C TYR A 69 18.34 -1.23 4.60
N VAL A 70 18.95 -0.18 5.16
CA VAL A 70 20.34 0.18 4.88
C VAL A 70 21.29 -0.93 5.34
N VAL A 71 21.10 -1.48 6.54
CA VAL A 71 21.90 -2.60 7.04
C VAL A 71 21.76 -3.83 6.14
N VAL A 72 20.53 -4.19 5.76
CA VAL A 72 20.28 -5.31 4.84
C VAL A 72 20.96 -5.09 3.49
N LEU A 73 20.89 -3.87 2.93
CA LEU A 73 21.57 -3.54 1.68
C LEU A 73 23.10 -3.67 1.80
N MET A 74 23.69 -3.15 2.88
CA MET A 74 25.13 -3.25 3.14
C MET A 74 25.58 -4.71 3.26
N LEU A 75 24.83 -5.54 3.99
CA LEU A 75 25.11 -6.96 4.11
C LEU A 75 24.95 -7.68 2.76
N ALA A 76 23.89 -7.36 2.01
CA ALA A 76 23.67 -7.97 0.69
C ALA A 76 24.80 -7.65 -0.29
N LEU A 77 25.32 -6.41 -0.28
CA LEU A 77 26.48 -6.02 -1.09
C LEU A 77 27.77 -6.73 -0.62
N TRP A 78 27.99 -6.80 0.70
CA TRP A 78 29.15 -7.47 1.28
C TRP A 78 29.21 -8.96 0.91
N PHE A 79 28.09 -9.66 1.04
CA PHE A 79 27.98 -11.09 0.70
C PHE A 79 27.70 -11.36 -0.78
N ARG A 80 27.62 -10.33 -1.63
CA ARG A 80 27.22 -10.42 -3.04
C ARG A 80 25.94 -11.24 -3.24
N ALA A 81 24.96 -11.03 -2.36
CA ALA A 81 23.72 -11.80 -2.28
C ALA A 81 22.73 -11.42 -3.40
N THR A 82 23.10 -11.70 -4.66
CA THR A 82 22.24 -11.46 -5.85
C THR A 82 20.93 -12.24 -5.78
N ALA A 83 20.89 -13.35 -5.05
CA ALA A 83 19.68 -14.13 -4.78
C ALA A 83 18.55 -13.28 -4.18
N LEU A 84 18.87 -12.27 -3.36
CA LEU A 84 17.88 -11.40 -2.74
C LEU A 84 17.08 -10.60 -3.79
N LEU A 85 17.71 -10.24 -4.91
CA LEU A 85 17.03 -9.56 -6.00
C LEU A 85 15.98 -10.46 -6.65
N TYR A 86 16.32 -11.72 -6.91
CA TYR A 86 15.45 -12.65 -7.62
C TYR A 86 14.35 -13.25 -6.74
N VAL A 87 14.61 -13.48 -5.45
CA VAL A 87 13.65 -14.10 -4.53
C VAL A 87 12.73 -13.05 -3.88
N TRP A 88 13.18 -11.80 -3.76
CA TRP A 88 12.42 -10.76 -3.07
C TRP A 88 11.98 -9.61 -3.98
N ILE A 89 12.93 -8.92 -4.63
CA ILE A 89 12.62 -7.68 -5.36
C ILE A 89 11.84 -7.96 -6.65
N VAL A 90 12.29 -8.89 -7.47
CA VAL A 90 11.65 -9.22 -8.75
C VAL A 90 10.21 -9.71 -8.56
N PRO A 91 9.92 -10.69 -7.66
CA PRO A 91 8.55 -11.14 -7.43
C PRO A 91 7.67 -10.04 -6.83
N ALA A 92 8.21 -9.20 -5.95
CA ALA A 92 7.44 -8.10 -5.37
C ALA A 92 7.03 -7.06 -6.43
N LEU A 93 7.92 -6.73 -7.37
CA LEU A 93 7.60 -5.79 -8.46
C LEU A 93 6.59 -6.40 -9.44
N LEU A 94 6.80 -7.66 -9.83
CA LEU A 94 5.91 -8.34 -10.77
C LEU A 94 4.55 -8.71 -10.17
N GLY A 95 4.46 -8.91 -8.86
CA GLY A 95 3.21 -9.28 -8.18
C GLY A 95 2.21 -8.14 -8.03
N GLN A 96 2.68 -6.88 -7.97
CA GLN A 96 1.82 -5.71 -7.81
C GLN A 96 0.73 -5.58 -8.88
N PRO A 97 1.00 -5.72 -10.20
CA PRO A 97 -0.05 -5.66 -11.21
C PRO A 97 -1.14 -6.72 -11.04
N PHE A 98 -0.75 -7.96 -10.73
CA PHE A 98 -1.72 -9.03 -10.47
C PHE A 98 -2.55 -8.73 -9.22
N LEU A 99 -1.91 -8.29 -8.14
CA LEU A 99 -2.60 -7.93 -6.90
C LEU A 99 -3.58 -6.77 -7.10
N ARG A 100 -3.21 -5.76 -7.89
CA ARG A 100 -4.09 -4.61 -8.17
C ARG A 100 -5.28 -4.99 -9.03
N LEU A 101 -5.08 -5.84 -10.03
CA LEU A 101 -6.19 -6.41 -10.81
C LEU A 101 -7.13 -7.23 -9.93
N TYR A 102 -6.57 -8.06 -9.04
CA TYR A 102 -7.33 -8.83 -8.07
C TYR A 102 -8.14 -7.94 -7.12
N LEU A 103 -7.52 -6.93 -6.51
CA LEU A 103 -8.20 -5.99 -5.60
C LEU A 103 -9.26 -5.14 -6.31
N LEU A 104 -9.02 -4.75 -7.57
CA LEU A 104 -10.04 -4.10 -8.40
C LEU A 104 -11.20 -5.04 -8.72
N ALA A 105 -10.93 -6.33 -8.90
CA ALA A 105 -11.99 -7.32 -9.08
C ALA A 105 -12.77 -7.56 -7.77
N GLU A 106 -12.12 -7.53 -6.61
CA GLU A 106 -12.75 -7.81 -5.31
C GLU A 106 -13.56 -6.61 -4.78
N HIS A 107 -12.93 -5.43 -4.73
CA HIS A 107 -13.50 -4.21 -4.13
C HIS A 107 -13.89 -3.12 -5.15
N GLY A 108 -13.72 -3.40 -6.45
CA GLY A 108 -14.20 -2.53 -7.51
C GLY A 108 -15.72 -2.45 -7.49
N ARG A 109 -16.22 -1.22 -7.31
CA ARG A 109 -17.65 -0.85 -7.33
C ARG A 109 -18.51 -1.42 -6.18
N CYS A 110 -17.92 -1.86 -5.06
CA CYS A 110 -18.70 -2.13 -3.86
C CYS A 110 -19.39 -0.84 -3.35
N PRO A 111 -20.65 -0.93 -2.89
CA PRO A 111 -21.39 0.21 -2.39
C PRO A 111 -20.86 0.64 -1.02
N LEU A 112 -20.64 1.95 -0.83
CA LEU A 112 -20.24 2.55 0.45
C LEU A 112 -21.45 2.68 1.38
N VAL A 113 -22.00 1.56 1.82
CA VAL A 113 -23.12 1.50 2.78
C VAL A 113 -22.62 0.93 4.12
N ALA A 114 -23.27 1.32 5.22
CA ALA A 114 -22.93 0.80 6.55
C ALA A 114 -23.12 -0.72 6.67
N ASN A 115 -23.93 -1.32 5.80
CA ASN A 115 -24.16 -2.75 5.75
C ASN A 115 -22.94 -3.49 5.16
N MET A 116 -22.23 -4.22 6.01
CA MET A 116 -21.04 -5.03 5.65
C MET A 116 -21.34 -6.08 4.57
N LEU A 117 -22.56 -6.62 4.54
CA LEU A 117 -22.96 -7.65 3.57
C LEU A 117 -23.16 -7.08 2.17
N GLU A 118 -23.66 -5.85 2.07
CA GLU A 118 -23.77 -5.15 0.77
C GLU A 118 -22.39 -4.68 0.27
N ASN A 119 -21.46 -4.41 1.18
CA ASN A 119 -20.08 -4.00 0.87
C ASN A 119 -19.16 -5.18 0.50
N THR A 120 -19.63 -6.43 0.63
CA THR A 120 -18.84 -7.64 0.36
C THR A 120 -19.45 -8.43 -0.80
N ARG A 121 -18.62 -8.93 -1.72
CA ARG A 121 -19.12 -9.85 -2.77
C ARG A 121 -19.41 -11.23 -2.16
N THR A 122 -20.66 -11.48 -1.82
CA THR A 122 -21.13 -12.80 -1.36
C THR A 122 -21.58 -13.66 -2.54
N THR A 123 -21.00 -14.85 -2.68
CA THR A 123 -21.50 -15.91 -3.57
C THR A 123 -22.40 -16.85 -2.77
N LEU A 124 -23.68 -16.90 -3.11
CA LEU A 124 -24.61 -17.87 -2.53
C LEU A 124 -24.32 -19.26 -3.14
N THR A 125 -23.91 -20.21 -2.31
CA THR A 125 -23.58 -21.58 -2.74
C THR A 125 -24.73 -22.57 -2.57
N ASN A 126 -25.87 -22.11 -2.06
CA ASN A 126 -27.08 -22.91 -1.87
C ASN A 126 -28.26 -22.23 -2.58
N TRP A 127 -29.18 -23.05 -3.10
CA TRP A 127 -30.50 -22.59 -3.47
C TRP A 127 -31.32 -22.39 -2.19
N LEU A 128 -31.56 -21.14 -1.84
CA LEU A 128 -32.76 -20.73 -1.09
C LEU A 128 -33.67 -20.02 -2.08
#